data_AF-A0A8C1JEY9-F1
#
_entry.id   AF-A0A8C1JEY9-F1
#
_cell.length_a   1.000
_cell.length_b   1.000
_cell.length_c   1.000
_cell.angle_alpha   90.00
_cell.angle_beta   90.00
_cell.angle_gamma   90.00
#
_symmetry.space_group_name_H-M   'P 1'
#
loop_
_entity.id
_entity.type
_entity.pdbx_description
1 polymer ?
#
loop_
_entity_poly.entity_id
_entity_poly.type
_entity_poly.pdbx_seq_one_letter_code
_entity_poly.pdbx_strand_id
1 'polypeptide(L)'
;MDKADFLKGLPVYNKTNFSRFHADSVCKASNRRPSVYLPTREYPSEQSDWKLIILNAAKKREQEQAEGEGGSPAPPRKIARTDSQEMNEDS
;
A
#
# COMPACT_ATOMS: atom_id res chain seq x y z
N MET A 1 15.94 26.69 -23.39
CA MET A 1 14.60 26.25 -22.98
C MET A 1 14.34 26.86 -21.62
N ASP A 2 13.35 27.74 -21.53
CA ASP A 2 13.12 28.47 -20.30
C ASP A 2 12.31 27.61 -19.32
N LYS A 3 12.56 27.78 -18.01
CA LYS A 3 11.88 27.01 -16.95
C LYS A 3 10.36 27.13 -17.04
N ALA A 4 9.86 28.28 -17.51
CA ALA A 4 8.44 28.51 -17.70
C ALA A 4 7.84 27.61 -18.79
N ASP A 5 8.56 27.36 -19.88
CA ASP A 5 8.06 26.52 -20.98
C ASP A 5 7.96 25.05 -20.57
N PHE A 6 8.86 24.59 -19.70
CA PHE A 6 8.79 23.26 -19.10
C PHE A 6 7.51 23.04 -18.27
N LEU A 7 6.94 24.10 -17.68
CA LEU A 7 5.77 24.03 -16.80
C LEU A 7 4.42 24.25 -17.52
N LYS A 8 4.40 24.62 -18.81
CA LYS A 8 3.17 25.01 -19.54
C LYS A 8 2.22 23.86 -19.90
N GLY A 9 2.54 22.61 -19.57
CA GLY A 9 1.77 21.42 -19.94
C GLY A 9 1.28 20.57 -18.78
N LEU A 10 1.18 21.13 -17.57
CA LEU A 10 0.76 20.35 -16.40
C LEU A 10 -0.65 19.77 -16.59
N PRO A 11 -0.91 18.53 -16.10
CA PRO A 11 -2.21 17.90 -16.23
C PRO A 11 -3.36 18.75 -15.66
N VAL A 12 -4.43 18.89 -16.44
CA VAL A 12 -5.66 19.55 -16.01
C VAL A 12 -6.82 18.56 -16.15
N TYR A 13 -7.18 17.91 -15.05
CA TYR A 13 -8.33 17.01 -15.01
C TYR A 13 -9.66 17.77 -15.05
N ASN A 14 -9.72 18.94 -14.40
CA ASN A 14 -10.87 19.83 -14.44
C ASN A 14 -10.42 21.30 -14.30
N LYS A 15 -10.75 22.12 -15.31
CA LYS A 15 -10.40 23.55 -15.37
C LYS A 15 -11.03 24.38 -14.24
N THR A 16 -12.13 23.92 -13.64
CA THR A 16 -12.85 24.70 -12.63
C THR A 16 -12.28 24.53 -11.22
N ASN A 17 -11.54 23.44 -10.93
CA ASN A 17 -11.12 23.04 -9.58
C ASN A 17 -10.47 24.15 -8.75
N PHE A 18 -9.63 24.99 -9.38
CA PHE A 18 -8.90 26.07 -8.71
C PHE A 18 -9.28 27.48 -9.21
N SER A 19 -10.20 27.58 -10.18
CA SER A 19 -10.57 28.85 -10.82
C SER A 19 -11.19 29.89 -9.87
N ARG A 20 -11.80 29.43 -8.76
CA ARG A 20 -12.50 30.26 -7.77
C ARG A 20 -11.78 30.32 -6.41
N PHE A 21 -10.56 29.80 -6.35
CA PHE A 21 -9.79 29.79 -5.11
C PHE A 21 -9.20 31.18 -4.85
N HIS A 22 -9.58 31.81 -3.74
CA HIS A 22 -9.01 33.07 -3.24
C HIS A 22 -8.41 32.84 -1.85
N ALA A 23 -7.15 33.23 -1.65
CA ALA A 23 -6.46 33.05 -0.37
C ALA A 23 -6.85 34.09 0.71
N ASP A 24 -7.53 35.18 0.30
CA ASP A 24 -7.59 36.42 1.09
C ASP A 24 -8.81 36.56 2.01
N SER A 25 -9.72 35.59 2.06
CA SER A 25 -10.84 35.64 3.02
C SER A 25 -10.53 34.75 4.23
N VAL A 26 -9.80 35.28 5.21
CA VAL A 26 -9.71 34.75 6.59
C VAL A 26 -9.57 33.22 6.68
N CYS A 27 -8.56 32.66 6.01
CA CYS A 27 -8.29 31.23 6.00
C CYS A 27 -7.66 30.79 7.34
N LYS A 28 -8.45 30.68 8.41
CA LYS A 28 -8.03 29.90 9.58
C LYS A 28 -8.06 28.43 9.18
N ALA A 29 -6.89 27.87 8.87
CA ALA A 29 -6.70 26.45 8.51
C ALA A 29 -7.42 25.47 9.47
N SER A 30 -7.66 25.91 10.71
CA SER A 30 -8.37 25.19 11.77
C SER A 30 -9.87 24.93 11.51
N ASN A 31 -10.58 25.74 10.68
CA ASN A 31 -12.03 25.65 10.52
C ASN A 31 -12.52 24.79 9.34
N ARG A 32 -11.63 24.10 8.62
CA ARG A 32 -11.97 23.26 7.46
C ARG A 32 -11.78 21.77 7.70
N ARG A 33 -11.85 21.32 8.96
CA ARG A 33 -11.75 19.88 9.24
C ARG A 33 -12.91 19.16 8.54
N PRO A 34 -12.66 18.18 7.65
CA PRO A 34 -13.71 17.37 7.08
C PRO A 34 -14.53 16.74 8.20
N SER A 35 -15.85 16.62 8.01
CA SER A 35 -16.70 15.85 8.91
C SER A 35 -16.19 14.41 9.01
N VAL A 36 -16.24 13.83 10.21
CA VAL A 36 -15.87 12.44 10.44
C VAL A 36 -16.96 11.53 9.87
N TYR A 37 -16.57 10.51 9.10
CA TYR A 37 -17.50 9.47 8.66
C TYR A 37 -17.80 8.54 9.84
N LEU A 38 -19.07 8.47 10.24
CA LEU A 38 -19.59 7.50 11.19
C LEU A 38 -20.39 6.46 10.40
N PRO A 39 -19.86 5.24 10.16
CA PRO A 39 -20.60 4.19 9.49
C PRO A 39 -21.85 3.83 10.31
N THR A 40 -23.04 4.00 9.73
CA THR A 40 -24.32 3.64 10.37
C THR A 40 -24.90 2.34 9.84
N ARG A 41 -24.32 1.80 8.77
CA ARG A 41 -24.81 0.61 8.09
C ARG A 41 -23.64 -0.29 7.72
N GLU A 42 -23.81 -1.57 7.99
CA GLU A 42 -22.91 -2.61 7.52
C GLU A 42 -23.27 -2.98 6.08
N TYR A 43 -22.27 -2.91 5.20
CA TYR A 43 -22.34 -3.42 3.83
C TYR A 43 -21.44 -4.65 3.74
N PRO A 44 -21.95 -5.80 3.25
CA PRO A 44 -21.14 -7.00 3.14
C PRO A 44 -19.99 -6.79 2.15
N SER A 45 -18.80 -7.26 2.50
CA SER A 45 -17.66 -7.28 1.58
C SER A 45 -17.91 -8.30 0.47
N GLU A 46 -17.64 -7.92 -0.77
CA GLU A 46 -17.82 -8.78 -1.95
C GLU A 46 -16.92 -10.03 -1.94
N GLN A 47 -15.79 -9.97 -1.23
CA GLN A 47 -14.83 -11.07 -1.13
C GLN A 47 -14.94 -11.76 0.24
N SER A 48 -16.11 -12.33 0.55
CA SER A 48 -16.35 -13.13 1.77
C SER A 48 -15.89 -14.58 1.64
N ASP A 49 -15.65 -15.04 0.40
CA ASP A 49 -15.41 -16.45 0.12
C ASP A 49 -13.94 -16.80 0.30
N TRP A 50 -13.58 -17.22 1.51
CA TRP A 50 -12.25 -17.73 1.85
C TRP A 50 -11.76 -18.82 0.87
N LYS A 51 -12.66 -19.62 0.31
CA LYS A 51 -12.35 -20.62 -0.73
C LYS A 51 -11.73 -19.98 -1.97
N LEU A 52 -12.28 -18.85 -2.43
CA LEU A 52 -11.77 -18.13 -3.60
C LEU A 52 -10.42 -17.47 -3.31
N ILE A 53 -10.21 -16.96 -2.09
CA ILE A 53 -8.92 -16.39 -1.65
C ILE A 53 -7.82 -17.46 -1.68
N ILE A 54 -8.11 -18.64 -1.11
CA ILE A 54 -7.17 -19.77 -1.09
C ILE A 54 -6.90 -20.28 -2.50
N LEU A 55 -7.93 -20.38 -3.35
CA LEU A 55 -7.77 -20.77 -4.76
C LEU A 55 -6.87 -19.77 -5.52
N ASN A 56 -7.10 -18.47 -5.37
CA ASN A 56 -6.29 -17.44 -6.01
C ASN A 56 -4.84 -17.44 -5.48
N ALA A 57 -4.64 -17.69 -4.19
CA ALA A 57 -3.30 -17.81 -3.59
C ALA A 57 -2.55 -19.06 -4.07
N ALA A 58 -3.25 -20.18 -4.26
CA ALA A 58 -2.68 -21.40 -4.85
C ALA A 58 -2.27 -21.16 -6.30
N LYS A 59 -3.16 -20.56 -7.10
CA LYS A 59 -2.91 -20.27 -8.52
C LYS A 59 -1.74 -19.30 -8.72
N LYS A 60 -1.58 -18.28 -7.85
CA LYS A 60 -0.44 -17.35 -7.90
C LYS A 60 0.90 -18.05 -7.64
N ARG A 61 0.94 -19.00 -6.69
CA ARG A 61 2.14 -19.77 -6.39
C ARG A 61 2.54 -20.69 -7.53
N GLU A 62 1.57 -21.28 -8.21
CA GLU A 62 1.78 -22.11 -9.41
C GLU A 62 2.29 -21.28 -10.59
N GLN A 63 1.72 -20.08 -10.79
CA GLN A 63 2.20 -19.15 -11.81
C GLN A 63 3.64 -18.68 -11.54
N GLU A 64 3.98 -18.36 -10.28
CA GLU A 64 5.35 -18.00 -9.89
C GLU A 64 6.36 -19.14 -10.08
N GLN A 65 5.92 -20.41 -9.92
CA GLN A 65 6.75 -21.58 -10.21
C GLN A 65 6.94 -21.80 -11.72
N ALA A 66 5.88 -21.59 -12.52
CA ALA A 66 5.93 -21.72 -13.98
C ALA A 66 6.78 -20.61 -14.64
N GLU A 67 6.79 -19.40 -14.08
CA GLU A 67 7.63 -18.29 -14.54
C GLU A 67 9.08 -18.37 -14.01
N GLY A 68 9.36 -19.27 -13.06
CA GLY A 68 10.65 -19.45 -12.38
C GLY A 68 11.51 -20.64 -12.85
N GLU A 69 11.06 -21.43 -13.83
CA GLU A 69 11.87 -22.52 -14.43
C GLU A 69 12.97 -21.96 -15.37
N GLY A 70 13.91 -21.23 -14.77
CA GLY A 70 15.13 -20.74 -15.38
C GLY A 70 16.36 -20.82 -14.47
N GLY A 71 16.28 -21.48 -13.30
CA GLY A 71 17.46 -21.65 -12.45
C GLY A 71 17.25 -22.46 -11.17
N SER A 72 17.70 -23.72 -11.20
CA SER A 72 18.15 -24.60 -10.09
C SER A 72 17.26 -24.75 -8.82
N PRO A 73 16.78 -25.97 -8.48
CA PRO A 73 15.95 -26.20 -7.31
C PRO A 73 16.83 -26.42 -6.07
N ALA A 74 17.15 -25.36 -5.32
CA ALA A 74 17.73 -25.52 -3.98
C ALA A 74 16.61 -25.65 -2.93
N PRO A 75 16.57 -26.72 -2.10
CA PRO A 75 15.52 -26.90 -1.11
C PRO A 75 15.65 -25.92 0.06
N PRO A 76 14.54 -25.60 0.75
CA PRO A 76 14.51 -24.58 1.80
C PRO A 76 15.33 -25.03 3.01
N ARG A 77 16.29 -24.21 3.45
CA ARG A 77 17.11 -24.47 4.64
C ARG A 77 16.26 -24.27 5.90
N LYS A 78 15.96 -25.34 6.64
CA LYS A 78 15.41 -25.28 8.00
C LYS A 78 16.47 -24.73 8.96
N ILE A 79 16.14 -23.68 9.71
CA ILE A 79 16.97 -23.13 10.79
C ILE A 79 16.46 -23.74 12.10
N ALA A 80 17.32 -24.42 12.86
CA ALA A 80 16.99 -24.92 14.19
C ALA A 80 17.07 -23.77 15.21
N ARG A 81 16.04 -23.61 16.04
CA ARG A 81 16.10 -22.73 17.22
C ARG A 81 16.99 -23.41 18.26
N THR A 82 18.17 -22.86 18.51
CA THR A 82 18.96 -23.22 19.69
C THR A 82 18.54 -22.30 20.83
N ASP A 83 17.88 -22.90 21.82
CA ASP A 83 17.61 -22.30 23.12
C ASP A 83 18.72 -22.74 24.10
N SER A 84 19.00 -21.88 25.09
CA SER A 84 19.91 -22.08 26.25
C SER A 84 21.42 -22.13 25.93
N GLN A 85 22.33 -21.54 26.71
CA GLN A 85 22.34 -21.39 28.17
C GLN A 85 23.28 -20.24 28.59
N GLU A 86 22.82 -19.43 29.54
CA GLU A 86 23.62 -18.48 30.32
C GLU A 86 24.73 -19.21 31.08
N MET A 87 25.98 -18.71 31.00
CA MET A 87 27.03 -19.05 31.95
C MET A 87 27.81 -17.80 32.35
N ASN A 88 27.83 -17.60 33.66
CA ASN A 88 28.50 -16.59 34.46
C ASN A 88 30.01 -16.91 34.66
N GLU A 89 30.72 -15.90 35.18
CA GLU A 89 32.00 -15.90 35.91
C GLU A 89 33.33 -15.75 35.14
N ASP A 90 33.84 -14.51 35.25
CA ASP A 90 35.12 -14.12 35.90
C ASP A 90 36.47 -14.43 35.22
N SER A 91 37.13 -13.35 34.77
CA SER A 91 38.58 -13.09 34.87
C SER A 91 38.88 -11.61 34.64
#